data_AF-A0A9E4J8T7-F1
#
_entry.id   AF-A0A9E4J8T7-F1
#
_cell.length_a   1.000
_cell.length_b   1.000
_cell.length_c   1.000
_cell.angle_alpha   90.00
_cell.angle_beta   90.00
_cell.angle_gamma   90.00
#
_symmetry.space_group_name_H-M   'P 1'
#
loop_
_entity.id
_entity.type
_entity.pdbx_description
1 polymer ?
#
loop_
_entity_poly.entity_id
_entity_poly.type
_entity_poly.pdbx_seq_one_letter_code
_entity_poly.pdbx_strand_id
1 'polypeptide(L)'
;MRIPPSRFGRRWRLAIAVLMLALGLSEAPAEAQVPLGGSPEARALLAAQEEYEAKRKSVGWALGLEVLAPGLGNAYAGETEEALLTWTGLLIGAFFLADGYGLTCEVFNGGGANCPTKTFYVVQGWIFLGGSRLFGLASAPLNVHRNNRALRAKLGLDAPFLLGVAPWGQADAGGLSLALWH
;
A
#
# COMPACT_ATOMS: atom_id res chain seq x y z
N MET A 1 -58.41 -13.00 -1.60
CA MET A 1 -57.77 -12.72 -2.90
C MET A 1 -56.36 -13.32 -2.89
N ARG A 2 -56.06 -14.27 -3.78
CA ARG A 2 -54.71 -14.87 -3.91
C ARG A 2 -53.91 -14.09 -4.94
N ILE A 3 -52.81 -13.48 -4.50
CA ILE A 3 -51.88 -12.76 -5.38
C ILE A 3 -50.99 -13.80 -6.09
N PRO A 4 -50.94 -13.83 -7.43
CA PRO A 4 -50.08 -14.78 -8.14
C PRO A 4 -48.61 -14.39 -7.97
N PRO A 5 -47.70 -15.38 -7.77
CA PRO A 5 -46.27 -15.10 -7.66
C PRO A 5 -45.75 -14.47 -8.97
N SER A 6 -45.18 -13.28 -8.84
CA SER A 6 -44.69 -12.50 -9.97
C SER A 6 -43.56 -13.23 -10.71
N ARG A 7 -43.69 -13.33 -12.04
CA ARG A 7 -42.66 -13.89 -12.94
C ARG A 7 -41.33 -13.13 -12.88
N PHE A 8 -41.29 -12.01 -12.16
CA PHE A 8 -40.11 -11.18 -11.97
C PHE A 8 -39.02 -11.92 -11.18
N GLY A 9 -39.36 -12.73 -10.16
CA GLY A 9 -38.36 -13.35 -9.29
C GLY A 9 -37.46 -14.41 -9.95
N ARG A 10 -37.89 -15.07 -11.04
CA ARG A 10 -37.07 -16.14 -11.68
C ARG A 10 -35.93 -15.60 -12.54
N ARG A 11 -36.09 -14.43 -13.17
CA ARG A 11 -35.06 -13.85 -14.04
C ARG A 11 -33.88 -13.29 -13.25
N TRP A 12 -34.15 -12.73 -12.06
CA TRP A 12 -33.10 -12.19 -11.19
C TRP A 12 -32.20 -13.27 -10.58
N ARG A 13 -32.74 -14.45 -10.27
CA ARG A 13 -31.93 -15.56 -9.71
C ARG A 13 -30.92 -16.12 -10.71
N LEU A 14 -31.27 -16.17 -12.00
CA LEU A 14 -30.35 -16.59 -13.06
C LEU A 14 -29.23 -15.56 -13.30
N ALA A 15 -29.56 -14.27 -13.27
CA ALA A 15 -28.57 -13.21 -13.42
C ALA A 15 -27.52 -13.21 -12.28
N ILE A 16 -27.95 -13.45 -11.03
CA ILE A 16 -27.04 -13.54 -9.88
C ILE A 16 -26.14 -14.77 -9.97
N ALA A 17 -26.66 -15.93 -10.39
CA ALA A 17 -25.87 -17.15 -10.51
C ALA A 17 -24.80 -17.03 -11.62
N VAL A 18 -25.11 -16.39 -12.75
CA VAL A 18 -24.14 -16.14 -13.83
C VAL A 18 -23.10 -15.09 -13.41
N LEU A 19 -23.49 -14.07 -12.65
CA LEU A 19 -22.55 -13.08 -12.11
C LEU A 19 -21.58 -13.73 -11.10
N MET A 20 -22.06 -14.65 -10.25
CA MET A 20 -21.20 -15.41 -9.33
C MET A 20 -20.23 -16.33 -10.09
N LEU A 21 -20.68 -16.95 -11.18
CA LEU A 21 -19.84 -17.81 -12.03
C LEU A 21 -18.77 -17.00 -12.80
N ALA A 22 -19.12 -15.79 -13.27
CA ALA A 22 -18.21 -14.90 -13.97
C ALA A 22 -17.18 -14.23 -13.03
N LEU A 23 -17.52 -14.07 -11.74
CA LEU A 23 -16.62 -13.51 -10.73
C LEU A 23 -15.65 -14.52 -10.13
N GLY A 24 -15.67 -15.78 -10.58
CA GLY A 24 -14.72 -16.79 -10.09
C GLY A 24 -14.80 -17.02 -8.59
N LEU A 25 -15.94 -16.71 -7.96
CA LEU A 25 -16.25 -17.07 -6.58
C LEU A 25 -16.57 -18.57 -6.56
N SER A 26 -15.58 -19.39 -6.89
CA SER A 26 -15.52 -20.76 -6.39
C SER A 26 -15.48 -20.61 -4.89
N GLU A 27 -16.52 -21.06 -4.19
CA GLU A 27 -16.34 -21.50 -2.81
C GLU A 27 -15.16 -22.48 -2.88
N ALA A 28 -14.01 -22.04 -2.38
CA ALA A 28 -12.90 -22.95 -2.19
C ALA A 28 -13.47 -24.12 -1.37
N PRO A 29 -13.22 -25.38 -1.77
CA PRO A 29 -13.59 -26.50 -0.91
C PRO A 29 -13.04 -26.17 0.47
N ALA A 30 -13.91 -26.18 1.48
CA ALA A 30 -13.51 -26.08 2.86
C ALA A 30 -12.50 -27.20 3.07
N GLU A 31 -11.21 -26.86 2.96
CA GLU A 31 -10.14 -27.80 3.21
C GLU A 31 -10.38 -28.26 4.63
N ALA A 32 -10.71 -29.56 4.73
CA ALA A 32 -10.80 -30.25 5.98
C ALA A 32 -9.53 -29.88 6.75
N GLN A 33 -9.67 -29.14 7.85
CA GLN A 33 -8.60 -28.85 8.77
C GLN A 33 -8.10 -30.19 9.27
N VAL A 34 -7.12 -30.75 8.57
CA VAL A 34 -6.36 -31.91 9.04
C VAL A 34 -5.79 -31.46 10.37
N PRO A 35 -6.09 -32.14 11.49
CA PRO A 35 -5.51 -31.79 12.77
C PRO A 35 -4.01 -32.06 12.67
N LEU A 36 -3.26 -31.04 12.25
CA LEU A 36 -1.82 -31.07 12.17
C LEU A 36 -1.32 -31.41 13.57
N GLY A 37 -0.75 -32.61 13.69
CA GLY A 37 0.08 -33.03 14.81
C GLY A 37 1.37 -32.20 14.80
N GLY A 38 1.24 -30.89 15.02
CA GLY A 38 2.35 -29.96 15.15
C GLY A 38 2.60 -29.67 16.62
N SER A 39 3.87 -29.60 17.01
CA SER A 39 4.28 -29.07 18.30
C SER A 39 3.60 -27.71 18.57
N PRO A 40 3.41 -27.31 19.84
CA PRO A 40 2.85 -25.99 20.18
C PRO A 40 3.61 -24.84 19.48
N GLU A 41 4.89 -25.01 19.20
CA GLU A 41 5.74 -24.07 18.46
C GLU A 41 5.32 -23.93 16.98
N ALA A 42 5.00 -25.05 16.32
CA ALA A 42 4.56 -25.04 14.93
C ALA A 42 3.20 -24.33 14.76
N ARG A 43 2.30 -24.48 15.74
CA ARG A 43 1.02 -23.75 15.77
C ARG A 43 1.22 -22.25 15.98
N ALA A 44 2.17 -21.85 16.83
CA ALA A 44 2.52 -20.46 17.04
C ALA A 44 3.11 -19.81 15.77
N LEU A 45 3.92 -20.54 15.02
CA LEU A 45 4.48 -20.06 13.74
C LEU A 45 3.41 -19.90 12.65
N LEU A 46 2.47 -20.83 12.55
CA LEU A 46 1.32 -20.71 11.63
C LEU A 46 0.48 -19.47 11.95
N ALA A 47 0.15 -19.25 13.23
CA ALA A 47 -0.58 -18.06 13.66
C ALA A 47 0.20 -16.76 13.35
N ALA A 48 1.52 -16.75 13.56
CA ALA A 48 2.38 -15.62 13.22
C ALA A 48 2.43 -15.36 11.70
N GLN A 49 2.45 -16.41 10.88
CA GLN A 49 2.42 -16.29 9.42
C GLN A 49 1.07 -15.75 8.92
N GLU A 50 -0.05 -16.23 9.45
CA GLU A 50 -1.38 -15.69 9.14
C GLU A 50 -1.50 -14.21 9.53
N GLU A 51 -0.97 -13.84 10.70
CA GLU A 51 -0.94 -12.44 11.13
C GLU A 51 -0.07 -11.57 10.21
N TYR A 52 1.07 -12.10 9.76
CA TYR A 52 1.93 -11.43 8.79
C TYR A 52 1.20 -11.21 7.46
N GLU A 53 0.57 -12.24 6.91
CA GLU A 53 -0.19 -12.16 5.65
C GLU A 53 -1.37 -11.18 5.74
N ALA A 54 -2.03 -11.12 6.89
CA ALA A 54 -3.13 -10.19 7.13
C ALA A 54 -2.69 -8.72 7.26
N LYS A 55 -1.50 -8.48 7.84
CA LYS A 55 -1.01 -7.11 8.14
C LYS A 55 0.02 -6.58 7.13
N ARG A 56 0.59 -7.43 6.27
CA ARG A 56 1.58 -6.98 5.28
C ARG A 56 0.97 -5.96 4.34
N LYS A 57 1.76 -4.96 4.00
CA LYS A 57 1.36 -3.89 3.09
C LYS A 57 1.78 -4.22 1.66
N SER A 58 0.89 -3.98 0.70
CA SER A 58 1.20 -4.10 -0.73
C SER A 58 2.04 -2.91 -1.24
N VAL A 59 3.15 -3.22 -1.91
CA VAL A 59 4.02 -2.23 -2.56
C VAL A 59 3.29 -1.53 -3.71
N GLY A 60 2.53 -2.28 -4.52
CA GLY A 60 1.77 -1.72 -5.63
C GLY A 60 0.69 -0.75 -5.17
N TRP A 61 0.06 -1.03 -4.03
CA TRP A 61 -0.92 -0.12 -3.44
C TRP A 61 -0.27 1.17 -2.92
N ALA A 62 0.88 1.05 -2.24
CA ALA A 62 1.62 2.22 -1.78
C ALA A 62 2.07 3.11 -2.94
N LEU A 63 2.59 2.53 -4.02
CA LEU A 63 2.95 3.25 -5.23
C LEU A 63 1.72 3.92 -5.87
N GLY A 64 0.60 3.21 -5.97
CA GLY A 64 -0.64 3.75 -6.52
C GLY A 64 -1.17 4.95 -5.71
N LEU A 65 -1.15 4.85 -4.38
CA LEU A 65 -1.51 5.95 -3.49
C LEU A 65 -0.57 7.14 -3.65
N GLU A 66 0.73 6.89 -3.75
CA GLU A 66 1.72 7.94 -3.98
C GLU A 66 1.49 8.63 -5.32
N VAL A 67 1.21 7.88 -6.40
CA VAL A 67 0.86 8.44 -7.72
C VAL A 67 -0.39 9.30 -7.65
N LEU A 68 -1.42 8.88 -6.89
CA LEU A 68 -2.68 9.60 -6.74
C LEU A 68 -2.52 10.90 -5.95
N ALA A 69 -1.83 10.86 -4.82
CA ALA A 69 -1.45 12.07 -4.10
C ALA A 69 -0.09 11.90 -3.40
N PRO A 70 0.82 12.89 -3.53
CA PRO A 70 2.12 12.82 -2.89
C PRO A 70 2.04 12.63 -1.37
N GLY A 71 2.92 11.81 -0.82
CA GLY A 71 3.01 11.50 0.61
C GLY A 71 2.02 10.44 1.10
N LEU A 72 0.96 10.09 0.36
CA LEU A 72 0.01 9.06 0.79
C LEU A 72 0.61 7.65 0.79
N GLY A 73 1.54 7.34 -0.12
CA GLY A 73 2.20 6.05 -0.14
C GLY A 73 3.05 5.83 1.11
N ASN A 74 3.79 6.87 1.52
CA ASN A 74 4.57 6.87 2.75
C ASN A 74 3.70 6.81 4.01
N ALA A 75 2.60 7.58 4.05
CA ALA A 75 1.64 7.50 5.16
C ALA A 75 1.02 6.10 5.28
N TYR A 76 0.64 5.49 4.16
CA TYR A 76 0.17 4.11 4.13
C TYR A 76 1.26 3.14 4.59
N ALA A 77 2.52 3.34 4.20
CA ALA A 77 3.65 2.56 4.69
C ALA A 77 3.89 2.72 6.21
N GLY A 78 3.30 3.73 6.86
CA GLY A 78 3.47 4.02 8.28
C GLY A 78 4.64 4.95 8.59
N GLU A 79 5.25 5.54 7.55
CA GLU A 79 6.37 6.49 7.64
C GLU A 79 5.84 7.92 7.46
N THR A 80 5.21 8.45 8.51
CA THR A 80 4.58 9.79 8.48
C THR A 80 5.60 10.91 8.35
N GLU A 81 6.83 10.71 8.82
CA GLU A 81 7.92 11.71 8.71
C GLU A 81 8.32 11.93 7.24
N GLU A 82 8.49 10.84 6.48
CA GLU A 82 8.82 10.93 5.05
C GLU A 82 7.65 11.47 4.21
N ALA A 83 6.41 11.15 4.60
CA ALA A 83 5.24 11.79 4.03
C ALA A 83 5.30 13.32 4.27
N LEU A 84 5.54 13.76 5.50
CA LEU A 84 5.63 15.17 5.85
C LEU A 84 6.76 15.88 5.10
N LEU A 85 7.92 15.25 4.93
CA LEU A 85 9.03 15.78 4.12
C LEU A 85 8.62 15.99 2.66
N THR A 86 7.86 15.05 2.10
CA THR A 86 7.32 15.16 0.73
C THR A 86 6.39 16.38 0.62
N TRP A 87 5.43 16.54 1.54
CA TRP A 87 4.53 17.69 1.57
C TRP A 87 5.26 19.00 1.77
N THR A 88 6.23 19.04 2.68
CA THR A 88 6.98 20.25 3.01
C THR A 88 7.80 20.72 1.82
N GLY A 89 8.49 19.81 1.13
CA GLY A 89 9.24 20.16 -0.08
C GLY A 89 8.33 20.59 -1.25
N LEU A 90 7.14 20.00 -1.37
CA LEU A 90 6.14 20.47 -2.35
C LEU A 90 5.64 21.88 -2.04
N LEU A 91 5.37 22.19 -0.77
CA LEU A 91 4.93 23.52 -0.34
C LEU A 91 6.03 24.57 -0.57
N ILE A 92 7.28 24.24 -0.25
CA ILE A 92 8.44 25.10 -0.52
C ILE A 92 8.55 25.34 -2.03
N GLY A 93 8.47 24.30 -2.86
CA GLY A 93 8.52 24.42 -4.31
C GLY A 93 7.38 25.26 -4.89
N ALA A 94 6.16 25.07 -4.40
CA ALA A 94 5.00 25.86 -4.79
C ALA A 94 5.16 27.34 -4.42
N PHE A 95 5.70 27.63 -3.23
CA PHE A 95 5.99 29.00 -2.81
C PHE A 95 7.03 29.68 -3.71
N PHE A 96 8.12 28.98 -4.03
CA PHE A 96 9.13 29.49 -4.96
C PHE A 96 8.57 29.75 -6.37
N LEU A 97 7.68 28.89 -6.87
CA LEU A 97 6.99 29.15 -8.14
C LEU A 97 6.06 30.35 -8.06
N ALA A 98 5.26 30.45 -7.00
CA ALA A 98 4.35 31.58 -6.81
C ALA A 98 5.12 32.92 -6.75
N ASP A 99 6.24 32.98 -6.02
CA ASP A 99 7.08 34.18 -6.00
C ASP A 99 7.84 34.40 -7.30
N GLY A 100 8.29 33.31 -7.93
CA GLY A 100 8.98 33.33 -9.21
C GLY A 100 8.14 33.90 -10.35
N TYR A 101 6.84 33.58 -10.39
CA TYR A 101 5.89 34.12 -11.35
C TYR A 101 5.28 35.46 -10.94
N GLY A 102 5.66 36.02 -9.79
CA GLY A 102 5.14 37.30 -9.30
C GLY A 102 3.73 37.22 -8.69
N LEU A 103 3.14 36.03 -8.53
CA LEU A 103 1.81 35.85 -7.91
C LEU A 103 1.78 36.37 -6.47
N THR A 104 2.83 36.15 -5.69
CA THR A 104 2.95 36.71 -4.33
C THR A 104 2.93 38.24 -4.36
N CYS A 105 3.70 38.83 -5.28
CA CYS A 105 3.78 40.28 -5.48
C CYS A 105 2.43 40.87 -5.90
N GLU A 106 1.71 40.24 -6.83
CA GLU A 106 0.37 40.66 -7.25
C GLU A 106 -0.64 40.61 -6.10
N VAL A 107 -0.59 39.55 -5.28
CA VAL A 107 -1.50 39.37 -4.13
C VAL A 107 -1.26 40.43 -3.06
N PHE A 108 -0.01 40.79 -2.76
CA PHE A 108 0.31 41.75 -1.69
C PHE A 108 0.31 43.21 -2.14
N ASN A 109 0.68 43.51 -3.39
CA ASN A 109 0.81 44.89 -3.89
C ASN A 109 -0.36 45.32 -4.79
N GLY A 110 -1.29 44.41 -5.11
CA GLY A 110 -2.46 44.67 -5.96
C GLY A 110 -2.19 44.39 -7.44
N GLY A 111 -3.22 43.95 -8.18
CA GLY A 111 -3.17 43.42 -9.55
C GLY A 111 -2.74 44.38 -10.67
N GLY A 112 -2.16 45.53 -10.33
CA GLY A 112 -1.53 46.47 -11.27
C GLY A 112 -0.04 46.71 -10.98
N ALA A 113 0.55 46.01 -10.00
CA ALA A 113 1.97 46.11 -9.69
C ALA A 113 2.82 45.48 -10.79
N ASN A 114 3.93 46.13 -11.17
CA ASN A 114 4.92 45.54 -12.08
C ASN A 114 5.71 44.47 -11.32
N CYS A 115 5.31 43.20 -11.47
CA CYS A 115 5.92 42.06 -10.79
C CYS A 115 6.77 41.27 -11.80
N PRO A 116 8.08 41.56 -11.94
CA PRO A 116 8.93 40.86 -12.89
C PRO A 116 9.15 39.41 -12.47
N THR A 117 9.08 38.50 -13.44
CA THR A 117 9.37 37.07 -13.25
C THR A 117 10.81 36.87 -12.78
N LYS A 118 11.00 36.16 -11.67
CA LYS A 118 12.32 35.80 -11.14
C LYS A 118 12.69 34.39 -11.59
N THR A 119 13.39 34.27 -12.72
CA THR A 119 13.76 32.96 -13.33
C THR A 119 14.43 32.01 -12.34
N PHE A 120 15.31 32.51 -11.47
CA PHE A 120 15.97 31.70 -10.44
C PHE A 120 14.97 31.00 -9.51
N TYR A 121 13.96 31.73 -9.04
CA TYR A 121 12.92 31.21 -8.15
C TYR A 121 12.03 30.19 -8.87
N VAL A 122 11.74 30.44 -10.15
CA VAL A 122 11.00 29.48 -10.99
C VAL A 122 11.77 28.16 -11.10
N VAL A 123 13.06 28.20 -11.41
CA VAL A 123 13.92 27.00 -11.51
C VAL A 123 13.99 26.27 -10.17
N GLN A 124 14.22 27.01 -9.07
CA GLN A 124 14.29 26.44 -7.73
C GLN A 124 12.97 25.76 -7.34
N GLY A 125 11.83 26.40 -7.64
CA GLY A 125 10.51 25.84 -7.37
C GLY A 125 10.24 24.54 -8.12
N TRP A 126 10.63 24.45 -9.40
CA TRP A 126 10.55 23.20 -10.16
C TRP A 126 11.46 22.09 -9.62
N ILE A 127 12.68 22.44 -9.18
CA ILE A 127 13.60 21.48 -8.55
C ILE A 127 12.99 20.91 -7.27
N PHE A 128 12.39 21.76 -6.42
CA PHE A 128 11.72 21.28 -5.20
C PHE A 128 10.49 20.42 -5.53
N LEU A 129 9.62 20.86 -6.45
CA LEU A 129 8.44 20.08 -6.82
C LEU A 129 8.83 18.72 -7.42
N GLY A 130 9.74 18.71 -8.39
CA GLY A 130 10.20 17.49 -9.05
C GLY A 130 10.96 16.59 -8.07
N GLY A 131 11.87 17.17 -7.28
CA GLY A 131 12.66 16.44 -6.29
C GLY A 131 11.81 15.79 -5.21
N SER A 132 10.88 16.52 -4.61
CA SER A 132 9.95 15.97 -3.61
C SER A 132 9.04 14.91 -4.21
N ARG A 133 8.61 15.08 -5.47
CA ARG A 133 7.78 14.08 -6.13
C ARG A 133 8.52 12.76 -6.37
N LEU A 134 9.75 12.86 -6.89
CA LEU A 134 10.61 11.68 -7.12
C LEU A 134 10.99 11.02 -5.79
N PHE A 135 11.28 11.82 -4.76
CA PHE A 135 11.54 11.32 -3.41
C PHE A 135 10.37 10.47 -2.89
N GLY A 136 9.15 11.00 -2.90
CA GLY A 136 7.96 10.26 -2.44
C GLY A 136 7.72 8.96 -3.22
N LEU A 137 7.83 9.01 -4.55
CA LEU A 137 7.68 7.84 -5.43
C LEU A 137 8.73 6.76 -5.17
N ALA A 138 9.98 7.16 -4.89
CA ALA A 138 11.05 6.22 -4.59
C ALA A 138 10.95 5.66 -3.16
N SER A 139 10.56 6.48 -2.19
CA SER A 139 10.60 6.09 -0.79
C SER A 139 9.39 5.27 -0.34
N ALA A 140 8.20 5.51 -0.90
CA ALA A 140 7.00 4.71 -0.61
C ALA A 140 7.18 3.18 -0.74
N PRO A 141 7.72 2.63 -1.85
CA PRO A 141 7.95 1.19 -1.96
C PRO A 141 9.02 0.69 -1.00
N LEU A 142 10.10 1.45 -0.80
CA LEU A 142 11.17 1.11 0.14
C LEU A 142 10.65 1.02 1.58
N ASN A 143 9.76 1.94 1.97
CA ASN A 143 9.19 1.98 3.31
C ASN A 143 8.19 0.85 3.56
N VAL A 144 7.43 0.43 2.55
CA VAL A 144 6.62 -0.80 2.65
C VAL A 144 7.51 -2.01 2.90
N HIS A 145 8.63 -2.15 2.17
CA HIS A 145 9.56 -3.24 2.39
C HIS A 145 10.16 -3.23 3.80
N ARG A 146 10.57 -2.04 4.29
CA ARG A 146 11.07 -1.88 5.66
C ARG A 146 10.01 -2.22 6.71
N ASN A 147 8.77 -1.77 6.53
CA ASN A 147 7.68 -2.07 7.46
C ASN A 147 7.36 -3.57 7.48
N ASN A 148 7.21 -4.21 6.31
CA ASN A 148 6.95 -5.64 6.23
C ASN A 148 8.09 -6.46 6.85
N ARG A 149 9.36 -6.07 6.64
CA ARG A 149 10.50 -6.70 7.30
C ARG A 149 10.45 -6.52 8.83
N ALA A 150 10.17 -5.31 9.30
CA ALA A 150 10.04 -5.05 10.74
C ALA A 150 8.87 -5.83 11.36
N LEU A 151 7.76 -5.98 10.65
CA LEU A 151 6.63 -6.80 11.06
C LEU A 151 7.02 -8.28 11.15
N ARG A 152 7.72 -8.80 10.14
CA ARG A 152 8.23 -10.17 10.11
C ARG A 152 9.17 -10.46 11.29
N ALA A 153 10.09 -9.53 11.57
CA ALA A 153 10.99 -9.63 12.73
C ALA A 153 10.23 -9.60 14.07
N LYS A 154 9.23 -8.73 14.22
CA LYS A 154 8.39 -8.66 15.44
C LYS A 154 7.61 -9.94 15.69
N LEU A 155 7.21 -10.64 14.62
CA LEU A 155 6.49 -11.91 14.68
C LEU A 155 7.41 -13.13 14.85
N GLY A 156 8.74 -12.92 14.95
CA GLY A 156 9.70 -14.01 15.14
C GLY A 156 9.93 -14.88 13.89
N LEU A 157 9.39 -14.47 12.73
CA LEU A 157 9.50 -15.21 11.45
C LEU A 157 10.88 -15.06 10.76
N ASP A 158 11.76 -14.22 11.31
CA ASP A 158 13.13 -13.99 10.83
C ASP A 158 14.19 -14.86 11.54
N ALA A 159 13.80 -15.76 12.44
CA ALA A 159 14.74 -16.62 13.14
C ALA A 159 15.31 -17.71 12.20
N PRO A 160 16.61 -17.66 11.83
CA PRO A 160 17.21 -18.65 10.93
C PRO A 160 17.30 -20.06 11.54
N PHE A 161 17.09 -20.21 12.86
CA PHE A 161 17.06 -21.52 13.51
C PHE A 161 15.71 -22.25 13.38
N LEU A 162 14.62 -21.52 13.07
CA LEU A 162 13.27 -22.09 12.90
C LEU A 162 13.02 -22.57 11.45
N LEU A 163 13.87 -22.14 10.51
CA LEU A 163 13.81 -22.49 9.10
C LEU A 163 15.08 -23.26 8.76
N GLY A 164 15.04 -24.58 8.91
CA GLY A 164 16.14 -25.50 8.58
C GLY A 164 16.58 -25.51 7.10
N VAL A 165 16.28 -24.49 6.30
CA VAL A 165 16.63 -24.42 4.89
C VAL A 165 16.89 -22.98 4.44
N ALA A 166 18.15 -22.73 4.05
CA ALA A 166 18.70 -21.67 3.19
C ALA A 166 18.39 -20.18 3.49
N PRO A 167 19.43 -19.34 3.74
CA PRO A 167 19.29 -17.90 4.05
C PRO A 167 18.84 -17.00 2.87
N TRP A 168 18.37 -17.59 1.78
CA TRP A 168 17.97 -16.90 0.54
C TRP A 168 16.53 -17.20 0.11
N GLY A 169 15.87 -18.16 0.77
CA GLY A 169 14.47 -18.52 0.52
C GLY A 169 13.57 -17.80 1.51
N GLN A 170 12.65 -16.98 1.01
CA GLN A 170 11.55 -16.49 1.84
C GLN A 170 10.81 -17.72 2.38
N ALA A 171 10.43 -17.72 3.67
CA ALA A 171 9.47 -18.70 4.18
C ALA A 171 8.15 -18.52 3.43
N ASP A 172 7.99 -19.27 2.36
CA ASP A 172 6.75 -19.46 1.64
C ASP A 172 5.93 -20.53 2.38
N ALA A 173 4.60 -20.46 2.26
CA ALA A 173 3.69 -21.45 2.84
C ALA A 173 4.06 -22.89 2.43
N GLY A 174 4.74 -23.04 1.28
CA GLY A 174 5.35 -24.30 0.82
C GLY A 174 6.47 -24.82 1.72
N GLY A 175 7.40 -23.97 2.17
CA GLY A 175 8.49 -24.36 3.08
C GLY A 175 8.00 -24.79 4.46
N LEU A 176 6.97 -24.11 4.99
CA LEU A 176 6.29 -24.49 6.23
C LEU A 176 5.51 -25.80 6.08
N SER A 177 4.87 -26.02 4.93
CA SER A 177 4.20 -27.29 4.66
C SER A 177 5.18 -28.46 4.65
N LEU A 178 6.37 -28.32 4.05
CA LEU A 178 7.38 -29.39 4.06
C LEU A 178 7.93 -29.70 5.46
N ALA A 179 8.09 -28.69 6.31
CA ALA A 179 8.56 -28.87 7.70
C ALA A 179 7.51 -29.55 8.61
N LEU A 180 6.23 -29.49 8.25
CA LEU A 180 5.14 -30.12 9.02
C LEU A 180 4.89 -31.59 8.63
N TRP A 181 5.52 -32.08 7.55
CA TRP A 181 5.36 -33.45 7.05
C TRP A 181 6.52 -34.38 7.43
N HIS A 182 7.54 -33.87 8.12
CA HIS A 182 8.67 -34.62 8.68
C HIS A 182 8.60 -34.63 10.20
#